data_AF-A0A7S0HX61-F1
#
_entry.id   AF-A0A7S0HX61-F1
#
_cell.length_a   1.000
_cell.length_b   1.000
_cell.length_c   1.000
_cell.angle_alpha   90.00
_cell.angle_beta   90.00
_cell.angle_gamma   90.00
#
_symmetry.space_group_name_H-M   'P 1'
#
loop_
_entity.id
_entity.type
_entity.pdbx_description
1 polymer ?
#
loop_
_entity_poly.entity_id
_entity_poly.type
_entity_poly.pdbx_seq_one_letter_code
_entity_poly.pdbx_strand_id
1 'polypeptide(L)'
;RAAAPSCVRGREDGGAVSLQRRMFKAYERALARRPLVVKSATGMLLGGSGDYTAQRLEGGKTYDSRRSLAFGSLATFWNGCCIHYIFGGLERHLPRSGGVRTLVPKMLITQLLVNPFLSLPLFYTWTGVVLGRTPAQTLEKARREYWVTLKATWLFFVPFNIGNFTLVPVRHQAATLATFSFFYATTLSAIANAEQSGGGW
;
A
#
# COMPACT_ATOMS: atom_id res chain seq x y z
N ARG A 1 -42.30 44.30 13.01
CA ARG A 1 -41.49 44.02 11.79
C ARG A 1 -40.25 43.25 12.24
N ALA A 2 -40.11 42.02 11.76
CA ALA A 2 -39.17 41.02 12.28
C ALA A 2 -37.70 41.38 12.02
N ALA A 3 -36.84 41.08 12.99
CA ALA A 3 -35.39 41.08 12.86
C ALA A 3 -34.94 39.82 12.09
N ALA A 4 -34.03 39.99 11.12
CA ALA A 4 -33.41 38.88 10.41
C ALA A 4 -32.14 38.42 11.15
N PRO A 5 -31.93 37.11 11.37
CA PRO A 5 -30.66 36.61 11.88
C PRO A 5 -29.72 36.13 10.75
N SER A 6 -28.44 36.34 11.01
CA SER A 6 -27.29 35.51 10.62
C SER A 6 -26.98 35.25 9.14
N CYS A 7 -25.83 35.75 8.68
CA CYS A 7 -25.05 35.11 7.62
C CYS A 7 -23.62 34.88 8.13
N VAL A 8 -23.43 33.78 8.88
CA VAL A 8 -22.10 33.20 9.09
C VAL A 8 -21.74 32.47 7.80
N ARG A 9 -20.93 33.09 6.95
CA ARG A 9 -20.51 32.53 5.64
C ARG A 9 -19.14 31.88 5.79
N GLY A 10 -19.10 30.55 5.60
CA GLY A 10 -17.95 29.67 5.81
C GLY A 10 -16.72 30.05 5.00
N ARG A 11 -15.66 30.47 5.70
CA ARG A 11 -14.35 30.84 5.11
C ARG A 11 -13.25 29.82 5.39
N GLU A 12 -13.51 28.82 6.23
CA GLU A 12 -12.49 27.86 6.71
C GLU A 12 -12.27 26.68 5.75
N ASP A 13 -13.32 26.20 5.05
CA ASP A 13 -13.21 25.05 4.13
C ASP A 13 -12.41 25.35 2.86
N GLY A 14 -12.44 26.60 2.37
CA GLY A 14 -11.72 27.00 1.16
C GLY A 14 -10.20 27.00 1.33
N GLY A 15 -9.71 27.30 2.53
CA GLY A 15 -8.28 27.33 2.86
C GLY A 15 -7.67 25.93 2.83
N ALA A 16 -8.29 24.97 3.52
CA ALA A 16 -7.85 23.59 3.58
C ALA A 16 -7.84 22.92 2.20
N VAL A 17 -8.91 23.10 1.42
CA VAL A 17 -9.01 22.57 0.05
C VAL A 17 -7.94 23.17 -0.88
N SER A 18 -7.58 24.44 -0.69
CA SER A 18 -6.52 25.10 -1.48
C SER A 18 -5.11 24.61 -1.10
N LEU A 19 -4.86 24.32 0.17
CA LEU A 19 -3.60 23.76 0.66
C LEU A 19 -3.41 22.32 0.15
N GLN A 20 -4.44 21.49 0.28
CA GLN A 20 -4.42 20.11 -0.18
C GLN A 20 -4.10 20.01 -1.69
N ARG A 21 -4.73 20.85 -2.52
CA ARG A 21 -4.43 20.90 -3.97
C ARG A 21 -2.99 21.32 -4.25
N ARG A 22 -2.45 22.29 -3.49
CA ARG A 22 -1.06 22.75 -3.65
C ARG A 22 -0.07 21.65 -3.28
N MET A 23 -0.31 20.94 -2.19
CA MET A 23 0.51 19.80 -1.77
C MET A 23 0.45 18.66 -2.77
N PHE A 24 -0.73 18.31 -3.27
CA PHE A 24 -0.88 17.27 -4.30
C PHE A 24 -0.13 17.61 -5.59
N LYS A 25 -0.26 18.85 -6.08
CA LYS A 25 0.50 19.32 -7.26
C LYS A 25 2.01 19.35 -7.01
N ALA A 26 2.45 19.60 -5.78
CA ALA A 26 3.88 19.55 -5.43
C ALA A 26 4.38 18.10 -5.43
N TYR A 27 3.60 17.17 -4.87
CA TYR A 27 3.85 15.73 -4.91
C TYR A 27 3.93 15.20 -6.34
N GLU A 28 2.97 15.54 -7.20
CA GLU A 28 2.99 15.14 -8.62
C GLU A 28 4.24 15.66 -9.35
N ARG A 29 4.63 16.92 -9.11
CA ARG A 29 5.86 17.50 -9.67
C ARG A 29 7.10 16.78 -9.17
N ALA A 30 7.17 16.45 -7.89
CA ALA A 30 8.29 15.70 -7.32
C ALA A 30 8.35 14.28 -7.90
N LEU A 31 7.19 13.61 -8.02
CA LEU A 31 7.04 12.27 -8.60
C LEU A 31 7.46 12.25 -10.07
N ALA A 32 7.12 13.27 -10.85
CA ALA A 32 7.54 13.39 -12.24
C ALA A 32 9.06 13.62 -12.39
N ARG A 33 9.67 14.39 -11.48
CA ARG A 33 11.12 14.71 -11.53
C ARG A 33 12.01 13.58 -11.01
N ARG A 34 11.61 12.93 -9.91
CA ARG A 34 12.39 11.89 -9.22
C ARG A 34 11.48 10.74 -8.80
N PRO A 35 10.93 9.98 -9.76
CA PRO A 35 9.90 8.97 -9.48
C PRO A 35 10.37 7.90 -8.49
N LEU A 36 11.61 7.43 -8.61
CA LEU A 36 12.15 6.40 -7.73
C LEU A 36 12.24 6.88 -6.28
N VAL A 37 12.82 8.07 -6.06
CA VAL A 37 12.99 8.63 -4.71
C VAL A 37 11.65 8.87 -4.03
N VAL A 38 10.70 9.48 -4.74
CA VAL A 38 9.39 9.80 -4.17
C VAL A 38 8.60 8.51 -3.87
N LYS A 39 8.59 7.54 -4.78
CA LYS A 39 7.91 6.25 -4.55
C LYS A 39 8.53 5.46 -3.40
N SER A 40 9.86 5.43 -3.32
CA SER A 40 10.59 4.82 -2.21
C SER A 40 10.24 5.47 -0.88
N ALA A 41 10.27 6.81 -0.80
CA ALA A 41 9.92 7.54 0.42
C ALA A 41 8.45 7.32 0.83
N THR A 42 7.52 7.36 -0.13
CA THR A 42 6.11 7.04 0.12
C THR A 42 5.96 5.59 0.62
N GLY A 43 6.66 4.64 0.02
CA GLY A 43 6.68 3.24 0.44
C GLY A 43 7.17 3.06 1.88
N MET A 44 8.31 3.68 2.22
CA MET A 44 8.86 3.68 3.59
C MET A 44 7.82 4.16 4.60
N LEU A 45 7.17 5.29 4.33
CA LEU A 45 6.19 5.89 5.22
C LEU A 45 4.97 4.99 5.38
N LEU A 46 4.39 4.48 4.29
CA LEU A 46 3.20 3.63 4.34
C LEU A 46 3.49 2.29 5.03
N GLY A 47 4.62 1.64 4.69
CA GLY A 47 5.01 0.36 5.28
C GLY A 47 5.32 0.49 6.77
N GLY A 48 6.11 1.49 7.15
CA GLY A 48 6.49 1.72 8.54
C GLY A 48 5.31 2.16 9.41
N SER A 49 4.47 3.07 8.92
CA SER A 49 3.28 3.53 9.68
C SER A 49 2.19 2.45 9.77
N GLY A 50 2.02 1.63 8.74
CA GLY A 50 1.09 0.49 8.78
C GLY A 50 1.52 -0.55 9.81
N ASP A 51 2.81 -0.87 9.85
CA ASP A 51 3.36 -1.79 10.86
C ASP A 51 3.28 -1.22 12.28
N TYR A 52 3.61 0.06 12.46
CA TYR A 52 3.41 0.76 13.73
C TYR A 52 1.95 0.68 14.23
N THR A 53 1.00 0.83 13.31
CA THR A 53 -0.43 0.73 13.63
C THR A 53 -0.82 -0.69 14.01
N ALA A 54 -0.31 -1.71 13.30
CA ALA A 54 -0.55 -3.12 13.63
C ALA A 54 -0.04 -3.45 15.05
N GLN A 55 1.19 -3.04 15.38
CA GLN A 55 1.77 -3.26 16.71
C GLN A 55 0.96 -2.57 17.82
N ARG A 56 0.39 -1.40 17.55
CA ARG A 56 -0.51 -0.71 18.50
C ARG A 56 -1.82 -1.46 18.70
N LEU A 57 -2.39 -2.02 17.64
CA LEU A 57 -3.62 -2.82 17.71
C LEU A 57 -3.40 -4.17 18.40
N GLU A 58 -2.20 -4.75 18.28
CA GLU A 58 -1.81 -5.99 18.98
C GLU A 58 -1.63 -5.80 20.50
N GLY A 59 -1.61 -4.55 21.00
CA GLY A 59 -1.49 -4.27 22.43
C GLY A 59 -0.11 -4.58 23.02
N GLY A 60 0.93 -4.69 22.18
CA GLY A 60 2.30 -4.95 22.61
C GLY A 60 2.84 -3.86 23.55
N LYS A 61 3.52 -4.26 24.63
CA LYS A 61 4.08 -3.33 25.64
C LYS A 61 5.26 -2.51 25.12
N THR A 62 5.97 -3.00 24.10
CA THR A 62 7.19 -2.40 23.54
C THR A 62 7.11 -2.35 22.02
N TYR A 63 7.48 -1.21 21.44
CA TYR A 63 7.55 -1.03 20.00
C TYR A 63 8.76 -1.77 19.41
N ASP A 64 8.51 -2.63 18.42
CA ASP A 64 9.53 -3.33 17.64
C ASP A 64 9.91 -2.51 16.41
N SER A 65 10.99 -1.74 16.54
CA SER A 65 11.54 -0.94 15.45
C SER A 65 12.12 -1.78 14.31
N ARG A 66 12.59 -3.01 14.60
CA ARG A 66 13.20 -3.90 13.60
C ARG A 66 12.12 -4.46 12.66
N ARG A 67 10.95 -4.77 13.22
CA ARG A 67 9.75 -5.14 12.46
C ARG A 67 9.29 -3.98 11.56
N SER A 68 9.17 -2.77 12.10
CA SER A 68 8.76 -1.61 11.28
C SER A 68 9.79 -1.28 10.20
N LEU A 69 11.08 -1.48 10.47
CA LEU A 69 12.13 -1.37 9.47
C LEU A 69 11.99 -2.45 8.38
N ALA A 70 11.63 -3.68 8.73
CA ALA A 70 11.41 -4.75 7.74
C ALA A 70 10.28 -4.39 6.76
N PHE A 71 9.12 -3.95 7.28
CA PHE A 71 7.99 -3.55 6.45
C PHE A 71 8.25 -2.25 5.67
N GLY A 72 8.86 -1.24 6.31
CA GLY A 72 9.21 0.02 5.66
C GLY A 72 10.25 -0.15 4.55
N SER A 73 11.33 -0.90 4.79
CA SER A 73 12.38 -1.15 3.80
C SER A 73 11.87 -2.02 2.63
N LEU A 74 11.05 -3.04 2.90
CA LEU A 74 10.39 -3.81 1.85
C LEU A 74 9.50 -2.93 0.99
N ALA A 75 8.65 -2.10 1.62
CA ALA A 75 7.75 -1.21 0.89
C ALA A 75 8.53 -0.18 0.06
N THR A 76 9.67 0.30 0.57
CA THR A 76 10.60 1.17 -0.15
C THR A 76 11.12 0.48 -1.42
N PHE A 77 11.64 -0.74 -1.28
CA PHE A 77 12.21 -1.49 -2.39
C PHE A 77 11.15 -1.90 -3.42
N TRP A 78 9.98 -2.36 -2.95
CA TRP A 78 8.87 -2.77 -3.82
C TRP A 78 8.30 -1.61 -4.63
N ASN A 79 7.96 -0.49 -3.97
CA ASN A 79 7.36 0.66 -4.63
C ASN A 79 8.37 1.44 -5.48
N GLY A 80 9.61 1.55 -5.01
CA GLY A 80 10.69 2.24 -5.70
C GLY A 80 11.17 1.48 -6.92
N CYS A 81 11.65 0.24 -6.74
CA CYS A 81 12.33 -0.51 -7.78
C CYS A 81 11.36 -1.43 -8.54
N CYS A 82 10.75 -2.41 -7.85
CA CYS A 82 10.02 -3.49 -8.51
C CYS A 82 8.82 -2.98 -9.32
N ILE A 83 7.91 -2.27 -8.66
CA ILE A 83 6.67 -1.77 -9.28
C ILE A 83 6.96 -0.81 -10.43
N HIS A 84 7.99 0.03 -10.33
CA HIS A 84 8.35 0.96 -11.41
C HIS A 84 8.68 0.24 -12.71
N TYR A 85 9.52 -0.80 -12.65
CA TYR A 85 9.91 -1.56 -13.84
C TYR A 85 8.81 -2.52 -14.32
N ILE A 86 8.09 -3.18 -13.41
CA ILE A 86 6.99 -4.09 -13.77
C ILE A 86 5.88 -3.35 -14.50
N PHE A 87 5.41 -2.22 -13.96
CA PHE A 87 4.36 -1.43 -14.59
C PHE A 87 4.85 -0.71 -15.85
N GLY A 88 6.10 -0.25 -15.86
CA GLY A 88 6.72 0.29 -17.07
C GLY A 88 6.80 -0.74 -18.21
N GLY A 89 7.10 -2.01 -17.88
CA GLY A 89 7.06 -3.13 -18.82
C GLY A 89 5.65 -3.44 -19.30
N LEU A 90 4.67 -3.51 -18.40
CA LEU A 90 3.26 -3.73 -18.73
C LEU A 90 2.71 -2.63 -19.65
N GLU A 91 3.09 -1.38 -19.46
CA GLU A 91 2.69 -0.26 -20.32
C GLU A 91 3.28 -0.30 -21.73
N ARG A 92 4.38 -1.04 -21.95
CA ARG A 92 4.95 -1.24 -23.28
C ARG A 92 4.24 -2.34 -24.06
N HIS A 93 3.72 -3.35 -23.36
CA HIS A 93 3.14 -4.55 -23.97
C HIS A 93 1.61 -4.54 -24.01
N LEU A 94 0.94 -3.73 -23.18
CA LEU A 94 -0.52 -3.62 -23.16
C LEU A 94 -1.01 -2.35 -23.86
N PRO A 95 -2.22 -2.37 -24.46
CA PRO A 95 -2.80 -1.21 -25.12
C PRO A 95 -2.84 0.01 -24.20
N ARG A 96 -2.50 1.19 -24.72
CA ARG A 96 -2.64 2.47 -23.99
C ARG A 96 -4.06 3.04 -24.04
N SER A 97 -5.03 2.27 -24.53
CA SER A 97 -6.44 2.69 -24.56
C SER A 97 -6.94 2.83 -23.13
N GLY A 98 -7.11 4.06 -22.64
CA GLY A 98 -7.60 4.31 -21.28
C GLY A 98 -8.86 3.50 -20.93
N GLY A 99 -9.06 3.25 -19.63
CA GLY A 99 -10.23 2.56 -19.12
C GLY A 99 -10.07 1.06 -18.90
N VAL A 100 -11.20 0.36 -18.78
CA VAL A 100 -11.29 -1.03 -18.28
C VAL A 100 -10.48 -2.03 -19.10
N ARG A 101 -10.40 -1.85 -20.43
CA ARG A 101 -9.68 -2.73 -21.35
C ARG A 101 -8.17 -2.82 -21.10
N THR A 102 -7.57 -1.77 -20.53
CA THR A 102 -6.14 -1.77 -20.18
C THR A 102 -5.91 -2.09 -18.70
N LEU A 103 -6.88 -1.77 -17.84
CA LEU A 103 -6.75 -1.94 -16.39
C LEU A 103 -7.00 -3.38 -15.94
N VAL A 104 -7.98 -4.06 -16.53
CA VAL A 104 -8.31 -5.45 -16.16
C VAL A 104 -7.15 -6.41 -16.44
N PRO A 105 -6.50 -6.42 -17.63
CA PRO A 105 -5.34 -7.28 -17.86
C PRO A 105 -4.17 -6.99 -16.91
N LYS A 106 -3.88 -5.71 -16.62
CA LYS A 106 -2.85 -5.32 -15.65
C LYS A 106 -3.16 -5.85 -14.25
N MET A 107 -4.42 -5.72 -13.84
CA MET A 107 -4.89 -6.22 -12.55
C MET A 107 -4.77 -7.75 -12.49
N LEU A 108 -5.22 -8.47 -13.51
CA LEU A 108 -5.12 -9.94 -13.55
C LEU A 108 -3.68 -10.41 -13.50
N ILE A 109 -2.77 -9.80 -14.29
CA ILE A 109 -1.35 -10.12 -14.24
C ILE A 109 -0.77 -9.82 -12.86
N THR A 110 -1.14 -8.69 -12.25
CA THR A 110 -0.65 -8.34 -10.92
C THR A 110 -1.12 -9.35 -9.87
N GLN A 111 -2.41 -9.69 -9.88
CA GLN A 111 -3.00 -10.57 -8.87
C GLN A 111 -2.59 -12.03 -9.06
N LEU A 112 -2.50 -12.52 -10.29
CA LEU A 112 -2.26 -13.93 -10.61
C LEU A 112 -0.81 -14.29 -10.86
N LEU A 113 0.04 -13.33 -11.24
CA LEU A 113 1.45 -13.58 -11.52
C LEU A 113 2.36 -12.82 -10.55
N VAL A 114 2.23 -11.49 -10.48
CA VAL A 114 3.16 -10.67 -9.70
C VAL A 114 3.04 -10.98 -8.21
N ASN A 115 1.82 -11.05 -7.67
CA ASN A 115 1.61 -11.30 -6.25
C ASN A 115 2.15 -12.68 -5.81
N PRO A 116 1.73 -13.82 -6.42
CA PRO A 116 2.19 -15.13 -5.99
C PRO A 116 3.67 -15.36 -6.30
N PHE A 117 4.17 -15.01 -7.48
CA PHE A 117 5.53 -15.42 -7.88
C PHE A 117 6.61 -14.41 -7.53
N LEU A 118 6.26 -13.15 -7.24
CA LEU A 118 7.25 -12.11 -6.96
C LEU A 118 7.01 -11.44 -5.61
N SER A 119 5.83 -10.87 -5.37
CA SER A 119 5.56 -10.06 -4.18
C SER A 119 5.65 -10.86 -2.88
N LEU A 120 4.95 -12.00 -2.80
CA LEU A 120 4.94 -12.81 -1.58
C LEU A 120 6.29 -13.49 -1.32
N PRO A 121 6.96 -14.13 -2.30
CA PRO A 121 8.29 -14.68 -2.10
C PRO A 121 9.29 -13.61 -1.64
N LEU A 122 9.23 -12.41 -2.24
CA LEU A 122 10.04 -11.29 -1.80
C LEU A 122 9.70 -10.85 -0.37
N PHE A 123 8.42 -10.79 -0.01
CA PHE A 123 7.97 -10.45 1.34
C PHE A 123 8.57 -11.42 2.39
N TYR A 124 8.42 -12.73 2.20
CA TYR A 124 8.92 -13.71 3.16
C TYR A 124 10.45 -13.71 3.23
N THR A 125 11.13 -13.66 2.09
CA THR A 125 12.60 -13.63 2.06
C THR A 125 13.16 -12.35 2.69
N TRP A 126 12.61 -11.18 2.35
CA TRP A 126 13.06 -9.90 2.88
C TRP A 126 12.83 -9.80 4.39
N THR A 127 11.62 -10.10 4.85
CA THR A 127 11.31 -10.07 6.29
C THR A 127 12.09 -11.13 7.05
N GLY A 128 12.34 -12.30 6.45
CA GLY A 128 13.24 -13.32 7.00
C GLY A 128 14.65 -12.78 7.24
N VAL A 129 15.25 -12.15 6.22
CA VAL A 129 16.60 -11.56 6.33
C VAL A 129 16.63 -10.45 7.37
N VAL A 130 15.72 -9.47 7.30
CA VAL A 130 15.74 -8.32 8.22
C VAL A 130 15.53 -8.76 9.66
N LEU A 131 14.67 -9.75 9.90
CA LEU A 131 14.39 -10.28 11.24
C LEU A 131 15.40 -11.35 11.70
N GLY A 132 16.38 -11.71 10.86
CA GLY A 132 17.46 -12.64 11.21
C GLY A 132 17.03 -14.11 11.25
N ARG A 133 15.99 -14.48 10.50
CA ARG A 133 15.54 -15.88 10.36
C ARG A 133 16.46 -16.64 9.42
N THR A 134 16.67 -17.92 9.69
CA THR A 134 17.39 -18.80 8.75
C THR A 134 16.55 -19.05 7.49
N PRO A 135 17.16 -19.49 6.38
CA PRO A 135 16.41 -19.86 5.17
C PRO A 135 15.38 -20.95 5.44
N ALA A 136 15.70 -21.93 6.30
CA ALA A 136 14.78 -23.00 6.68
C ALA A 136 13.56 -22.45 7.45
N GLN A 137 13.76 -21.60 8.45
CA GLN A 137 12.68 -20.95 9.20
C GLN A 137 11.80 -20.07 8.30
N THR A 138 12.42 -19.35 7.37
CA THR A 138 11.71 -18.50 6.41
C THR A 138 10.83 -19.32 5.48
N LEU A 139 11.37 -20.43 4.95
CA LEU A 139 10.62 -21.34 4.09
C LEU A 139 9.48 -22.02 4.84
N GLU A 140 9.71 -22.43 6.08
CA GLU A 140 8.69 -23.07 6.90
C GLU A 140 7.53 -22.11 7.21
N LYS A 141 7.84 -20.87 7.60
CA LYS A 141 6.83 -19.81 7.79
C LYS A 141 6.06 -19.54 6.50
N ALA A 142 6.76 -19.40 5.38
CA ALA A 142 6.12 -19.23 4.08
C ALA A 142 5.19 -20.40 3.78
N ARG A 143 5.61 -21.66 3.92
CA ARG A 143 4.74 -22.82 3.67
C ARG A 143 3.46 -22.81 4.50
N ARG A 144 3.53 -22.36 5.76
CA ARG A 144 2.36 -22.26 6.65
C ARG A 144 1.42 -21.12 6.24
N GLU A 145 1.96 -19.94 6.01
CA GLU A 145 1.17 -18.70 5.91
C GLU A 145 0.91 -18.23 4.48
N TYR A 146 1.62 -18.79 3.49
CA TYR A 146 1.61 -18.27 2.12
C TYR A 146 0.21 -18.26 1.52
N TRP A 147 -0.56 -19.33 1.67
CA TRP A 147 -1.93 -19.38 1.14
C TRP A 147 -2.88 -18.44 1.87
N VAL A 148 -2.74 -18.31 3.18
CA VAL A 148 -3.53 -17.36 3.99
C VAL A 148 -3.24 -15.93 3.52
N THR A 149 -1.96 -15.61 3.38
CA THR A 149 -1.47 -14.29 2.95
C THR A 149 -1.87 -13.98 1.50
N LEU A 150 -1.82 -14.97 0.61
CA LEU A 150 -2.20 -14.81 -0.79
C LEU A 150 -3.72 -14.56 -0.91
N LYS A 151 -4.53 -15.36 -0.21
CA LYS A 151 -5.99 -15.15 -0.17
C LYS A 151 -6.35 -13.80 0.42
N ALA A 152 -5.71 -13.40 1.52
CA ALA A 152 -5.89 -12.08 2.11
C ALA A 152 -5.54 -10.98 1.10
N THR A 153 -4.42 -11.12 0.37
CA THR A 153 -4.01 -10.17 -0.67
C THR A 153 -5.03 -10.07 -1.79
N TRP A 154 -5.59 -11.19 -2.25
CA TRP A 154 -6.65 -11.17 -3.26
C TRP A 154 -7.93 -10.54 -2.75
N LEU A 155 -8.38 -10.95 -1.56
CA LEU A 155 -9.59 -10.42 -0.93
C LEU A 155 -9.47 -8.92 -0.63
N PHE A 156 -8.26 -8.43 -0.40
CA PHE A 156 -8.00 -7.01 -0.17
C PHE A 156 -8.02 -6.21 -1.48
N PHE A 157 -7.21 -6.62 -2.46
CA PHE A 157 -6.96 -5.81 -3.65
C PHE A 157 -7.97 -6.00 -4.78
N VAL A 158 -8.58 -7.18 -4.95
CA VAL A 158 -9.55 -7.41 -6.04
C VAL A 158 -10.78 -6.52 -5.89
N PRO A 159 -11.52 -6.53 -4.77
CA PRO A 159 -12.70 -5.66 -4.62
C PRO A 159 -12.31 -4.18 -4.62
N PHE A 160 -11.18 -3.82 -4.00
CA PHE A 160 -10.67 -2.46 -4.04
C PHE A 160 -10.43 -1.98 -5.48
N ASN A 161 -9.72 -2.76 -6.30
CA ASN A 161 -9.42 -2.38 -7.67
C ASN A 161 -10.70 -2.27 -8.51
N ILE A 162 -11.67 -3.17 -8.32
CA ILE A 162 -12.98 -3.06 -8.98
C ILE A 162 -13.64 -1.72 -8.64
N GLY A 163 -13.79 -1.39 -7.35
CA GLY A 163 -14.40 -0.12 -6.94
C GLY A 163 -13.59 1.10 -7.37
N ASN A 164 -12.26 1.04 -7.29
CA ASN A 164 -11.37 2.12 -7.68
C ASN A 164 -11.45 2.41 -9.19
N PHE A 165 -11.63 1.38 -10.02
CA PHE A 165 -11.72 1.57 -11.48
C PHE A 165 -13.12 1.90 -11.97
N THR A 166 -14.18 1.56 -11.22
CA THR A 166 -15.57 1.87 -11.61
C THR A 166 -16.08 3.19 -11.03
N LEU A 167 -15.69 3.54 -9.80
CA LEU A 167 -16.26 4.67 -9.06
C LEU A 167 -15.32 5.88 -8.99
N VAL A 168 -13.99 5.67 -9.02
CA VAL A 168 -13.01 6.73 -8.76
C VAL A 168 -12.44 7.27 -10.07
N PRO A 169 -12.50 8.61 -10.32
CA PRO A 169 -11.86 9.21 -11.49
C PRO A 169 -10.36 8.91 -11.54
N VAL A 170 -9.82 8.68 -12.74
CA VAL A 170 -8.42 8.25 -12.97
C VAL A 170 -7.39 9.08 -12.19
N ARG A 171 -7.57 10.40 -12.11
CA ARG A 171 -6.69 11.32 -11.36
C ARG A 171 -6.62 11.06 -9.85
N HIS A 172 -7.63 10.42 -9.27
CA HIS A 172 -7.72 10.14 -7.83
C HIS A 172 -7.35 8.68 -7.48
N GLN A 173 -7.29 7.79 -8.47
CA GLN A 173 -7.03 6.36 -8.28
C GLN A 173 -5.68 6.06 -7.60
N ALA A 174 -4.67 6.90 -7.84
CA ALA A 174 -3.36 6.75 -7.21
C ALA A 174 -3.39 7.11 -5.70
N ALA A 175 -4.18 8.13 -5.34
CA ALA A 175 -4.32 8.57 -3.95
C ALA A 175 -5.14 7.58 -3.12
N THR A 176 -6.22 7.04 -3.70
CA THR A 176 -7.02 5.96 -3.08
C THR A 176 -6.18 4.70 -2.90
N LEU A 177 -5.38 4.31 -3.90
CA LEU A 177 -4.47 3.16 -3.79
C LEU A 177 -3.42 3.34 -2.69
N ALA A 178 -2.82 4.53 -2.57
CA ALA A 178 -1.86 4.81 -1.51
C ALA A 178 -2.50 4.69 -0.12
N THR A 179 -3.73 5.19 0.03
CA THR A 179 -4.51 5.07 1.27
C THR A 179 -4.80 3.60 1.60
N PHE A 180 -5.22 2.83 0.59
CA PHE A 180 -5.53 1.41 0.76
C PHE A 180 -4.27 0.58 1.08
N SER A 181 -3.12 0.99 0.55
CA SER A 181 -1.83 0.34 0.78
C SER A 181 -1.37 0.45 2.25
N PHE A 182 -1.73 1.53 2.95
CA PHE A 182 -1.52 1.63 4.41
C PHE A 182 -2.29 0.55 5.18
N PHE A 183 -3.58 0.39 4.86
CA PHE A 183 -4.41 -0.64 5.50
C PHE A 183 -3.90 -2.04 5.17
N TYR A 184 -3.51 -2.28 3.91
CA TYR A 184 -2.89 -3.56 3.52
C TYR A 184 -1.61 -3.83 4.29
N ALA A 185 -0.72 -2.85 4.44
CA ALA A 185 0.51 -3.00 5.22
C ALA A 185 0.22 -3.35 6.68
N THR A 186 -0.82 -2.73 7.27
CA THR A 186 -1.29 -3.03 8.62
C THR A 186 -1.79 -4.47 8.73
N THR A 187 -2.68 -4.91 7.81
CA THR A 187 -3.21 -6.28 7.78
C THR A 187 -2.12 -7.32 7.55
N LEU A 188 -1.21 -7.08 6.61
CA LEU A 188 -0.11 -8.00 6.30
C LEU A 188 0.83 -8.12 7.49
N SER A 189 1.09 -7.01 8.18
CA SER A 189 1.87 -6.98 9.41
C SER A 189 1.20 -7.79 10.52
N ALA A 190 -0.10 -7.62 10.73
CA ALA A 190 -0.86 -8.41 11.71
C ALA A 190 -0.84 -9.92 11.37
N ILE A 191 -1.12 -10.31 10.12
CA ILE A 191 -1.11 -11.72 9.69
C ILE A 191 0.27 -12.35 9.91
N ALA A 192 1.34 -11.66 9.51
CA ALA A 192 2.68 -12.20 9.60
C ALA A 192 3.21 -12.33 11.04
N ASN A 193 2.58 -11.67 12.01
CA ASN A 193 3.02 -11.68 13.41
C ASN A 193 1.94 -12.20 14.39
N ALA A 194 0.81 -12.71 13.87
CA ALA A 194 -0.30 -13.22 14.69
C ALA A 194 0.15 -14.30 15.71
N GLU A 195 1.06 -15.19 15.31
CA GLU A 195 1.62 -16.24 16.20
C GLU A 195 2.46 -15.66 17.36
N GLN A 196 3.12 -14.51 17.19
CA GLN A 196 3.93 -13.88 18.23
C GLN A 196 3.08 -13.16 19.28
N SER A 197 1.89 -12.70 18.87
CA SER A 197 0.94 -12.00 19.74
C SER A 197 0.05 -12.92 20.59
N GLY A 198 0.10 -14.24 20.42
CA GLY A 198 -0.76 -15.19 21.16
C GLY A 198 -2.27 -15.04 20.90
N GLY A 199 -2.65 -14.20 19.93
CA GLY A 199 -4.04 -13.93 19.55
C GLY A 199 -4.45 -14.83 18.39
N GLY A 200 -5.20 -15.88 18.69
CA GLY A 200 -5.97 -16.60 17.69
C GLY A 200 -7.02 -15.65 17.10
N TRP A 201 -6.97 -15.48 15.78
CA TRP A 201 -8.08 -14.93 14.99
C TRP A 201 -8.80 -16.09 14.31
#